data_AF-A0A7C5JY38-F1
#
_entry.id   AF-A0A7C5JY38-F1
#
_cell.length_a   1.000
_cell.length_b   1.000
_cell.length_c   1.000
_cell.angle_alpha   90.00
_cell.angle_beta   90.00
_cell.angle_gamma   90.00
#
_symmetry.space_group_name_H-M   'P 1'
#
loop_
_entity.id
_entity.type
_entity.pdbx_description
1 polymer ?
#
loop_
_entity_poly.entity_id
_entity_poly.type
_entity_poly.pdbx_seq_one_letter_code
_entity_poly.pdbx_strand_id
1 'polypeptide(L)'
;NEKELLKAAETLEKDFDIIDINLGCPADKVVRTGSGSSLLKDEKKVERILRTIIPSLKKPVTIKTRLGFKSVNIFEIVKIAEKAGVAAVTVHGRLASQGYNVRADWDTIKKVKANSSLPIIGNGDIDSPEKAMEKLYESNVDYIMVGRAAIGNPYIFRQINDYLKNGEYDKYEAAGKIKDFFRYVALAEKLDLSLPRIRNQAVFFSKGIRNSAIIRKKLSAAKTLEDIKSLFKLINH
;
A
#
# COMPACT_ATOMS: atom_id res chain seq x y z
N ASN A 1 10.84 18.69 -10.02
CA ASN A 1 10.74 18.71 -11.51
C ASN A 1 11.38 17.43 -12.07
N GLU A 2 11.38 17.21 -13.39
CA GLU A 2 11.89 15.97 -14.03
C GLU A 2 13.37 15.69 -13.66
N LYS A 3 14.22 16.73 -13.64
CA LYS A 3 15.65 16.61 -13.32
C LYS A 3 15.89 16.18 -11.87
N GLU A 4 15.12 16.72 -10.94
CA GLU A 4 15.20 16.33 -9.53
C GLU A 4 14.77 14.89 -9.30
N LEU A 5 13.71 14.43 -9.99
CA LEU A 5 13.26 13.04 -9.90
C LEU A 5 14.30 12.08 -10.49
N LEU A 6 14.90 12.43 -11.63
CA LEU A 6 15.98 11.65 -12.22
C LEU A 6 17.17 11.51 -11.25
N LYS A 7 17.67 12.64 -10.72
CA LYS A 7 18.78 12.62 -9.76
C LYS A 7 18.46 11.78 -8.52
N ALA A 8 17.23 11.87 -8.00
CA ALA A 8 16.80 11.06 -6.88
C ALA A 8 16.79 9.56 -7.24
N ALA A 9 16.27 9.22 -8.43
CA ALA A 9 16.21 7.83 -8.88
C ALA A 9 17.61 7.23 -9.12
N GLU A 10 18.53 7.95 -9.76
CA GLU A 10 19.93 7.53 -9.95
C GLU A 10 20.68 7.34 -8.62
N THR A 11 20.34 8.15 -7.62
CA THR A 11 20.93 8.03 -6.27
C THR A 11 20.42 6.75 -5.60
N LEU A 12 19.11 6.50 -5.64
CA LEU A 12 18.47 5.36 -5.00
C LEU A 12 18.77 4.04 -5.71
N GLU A 13 18.96 4.03 -7.02
CA GLU A 13 19.18 2.81 -7.81
C GLU A 13 20.32 1.92 -7.28
N LYS A 14 21.32 2.51 -6.63
CA LYS A 14 22.47 1.81 -6.06
C LYS A 14 22.09 0.86 -4.92
N ASP A 15 21.04 1.19 -4.18
CA ASP A 15 20.65 0.53 -2.93
C ASP A 15 19.31 -0.22 -3.04
N PHE A 16 18.56 -0.04 -4.13
CA PHE A 16 17.21 -0.58 -4.30
C PHE A 16 17.08 -1.43 -5.56
N ASP A 17 16.32 -2.54 -5.47
CA ASP A 17 16.08 -3.45 -6.59
C ASP A 17 15.10 -2.90 -7.63
N ILE A 18 14.20 -2.01 -7.20
CA ILE A 18 13.12 -1.45 -8.01
C ILE A 18 12.92 0.01 -7.57
N ILE A 19 12.65 0.88 -8.54
CA ILE A 19 12.20 2.25 -8.29
C ILE A 19 10.70 2.35 -8.63
N ASP A 20 9.86 2.78 -7.68
CA ASP A 20 8.42 3.01 -7.91
C ASP A 20 8.10 4.52 -7.92
N ILE A 21 7.46 4.99 -8.98
CA ILE A 21 7.05 6.38 -9.12
C ILE A 21 5.60 6.55 -8.63
N ASN A 22 5.44 7.38 -7.59
CA ASN A 22 4.14 7.68 -7.02
C ASN A 22 3.36 8.69 -7.86
N LEU A 23 2.32 8.21 -8.54
CA LEU A 23 1.31 9.00 -9.25
C LEU A 23 -0.06 8.98 -8.53
N GLY A 24 -0.14 8.45 -7.30
CA GLY A 24 -1.41 8.08 -6.67
C GLY A 24 -1.76 8.82 -5.38
N CYS A 25 -0.81 9.48 -4.71
CA CYS A 25 -1.07 10.11 -3.41
C CYS A 25 -2.04 11.31 -3.51
N PRO A 26 -3.19 11.30 -2.80
CA PRO A 26 -4.16 12.40 -2.83
C PRO A 26 -3.95 13.42 -1.70
N ALA A 27 -2.96 13.23 -0.81
CA ALA A 27 -2.79 14.09 0.35
C ALA A 27 -2.53 15.54 -0.06
N ASP A 28 -3.25 16.49 0.53
CA ASP A 28 -3.19 17.92 0.18
C ASP A 28 -1.77 18.47 0.14
N LYS A 29 -0.94 18.12 1.11
CA LYS A 29 0.46 18.56 1.18
C LYS A 29 1.27 18.13 -0.05
N VAL A 30 0.99 16.94 -0.60
CA VAL A 30 1.65 16.39 -1.79
C VAL A 30 1.04 16.95 -3.08
N VAL A 31 -0.29 17.11 -3.11
CA VAL A 31 -0.99 17.64 -4.29
C VAL A 31 -0.60 19.10 -4.54
N ARG A 32 -0.45 19.91 -3.48
CA ARG A 32 -0.05 21.33 -3.59
C ARG A 32 1.35 21.53 -4.17
N THR A 33 2.26 20.56 -4.05
CA THR A 33 3.59 20.63 -4.68
C THR A 33 3.58 20.19 -6.15
N GLY A 34 2.41 19.81 -6.69
CA GLY A 34 2.29 19.27 -8.05
C GLY A 34 2.82 17.84 -8.19
N SER A 35 2.87 17.09 -7.08
CA SER A 35 3.36 15.70 -6.99
C SER A 35 2.21 14.72 -6.73
N GLY A 36 2.52 13.42 -6.71
CA GLY A 36 1.54 12.37 -6.46
C GLY A 36 0.40 12.41 -7.49
N SER A 37 -0.84 12.31 -7.03
CA SER A 37 -2.00 12.31 -7.91
C SER A 37 -2.23 13.60 -8.69
N SER A 38 -1.60 14.73 -8.30
CA SER A 38 -1.71 15.96 -9.10
C SER A 38 -1.07 15.82 -10.49
N LEU A 39 -0.16 14.85 -10.67
CA LEU A 39 0.43 14.54 -11.98
C LEU A 39 -0.62 13.99 -12.95
N LEU A 40 -1.67 13.33 -12.46
CA LEU A 40 -2.75 12.78 -13.30
C LEU A 40 -3.64 13.85 -13.95
N LYS A 41 -3.42 15.14 -13.65
CA LYS A 41 -4.07 16.27 -14.34
C LYS A 41 -3.41 16.61 -15.68
N ASP A 42 -2.18 16.15 -15.89
CA ASP A 42 -1.36 16.45 -17.06
C ASP A 42 -0.60 15.18 -17.49
N GLU A 43 -1.23 14.43 -18.38
CA GLU A 43 -0.68 13.21 -18.98
C GLU A 43 0.65 13.46 -19.69
N LYS A 44 0.81 14.62 -20.36
CA LYS A 44 2.06 14.98 -21.04
C LYS A 44 3.20 15.15 -20.04
N LYS A 45 2.91 15.68 -18.85
CA LYS A 45 3.91 15.75 -17.77
C LYS A 45 4.30 14.37 -17.26
N VAL A 46 3.34 13.45 -17.10
CA VAL A 46 3.64 12.05 -16.76
C VAL A 46 4.54 11.43 -17.83
N GLU A 47 4.22 11.60 -19.11
CA GLU A 47 5.03 11.10 -20.21
C GLU A 47 6.47 11.65 -20.16
N ARG A 48 6.65 12.96 -19.97
CA ARG A 48 7.99 13.56 -19.85
C ARG A 48 8.79 12.98 -18.69
N ILE A 49 8.16 12.83 -17.52
CA ILE A 49 8.80 12.24 -16.33
C ILE A 49 9.28 10.82 -16.64
N LEU A 50 8.39 9.96 -17.15
CA LEU A 50 8.73 8.56 -17.40
C LEU A 50 9.79 8.42 -18.50
N ARG A 51 9.68 9.16 -19.61
CA ARG A 51 10.68 9.16 -20.69
C ARG A 51 12.04 9.71 -20.27
N THR A 52 12.10 10.54 -19.24
CA THR A 52 13.36 11.08 -18.72
C THR A 52 14.02 10.11 -17.74
N ILE A 53 13.23 9.43 -16.91
CA ILE A 53 13.77 8.57 -15.84
C ILE A 53 14.15 7.19 -16.37
N ILE A 54 13.24 6.54 -17.09
CA ILE A 54 13.36 5.11 -17.40
C ILE A 54 14.62 4.79 -18.21
N PRO A 55 14.97 5.53 -19.29
CA PRO A 55 16.18 5.21 -20.06
C PRO A 55 17.50 5.42 -19.30
N SER A 56 17.49 6.18 -18.20
CA SER A 56 18.68 6.48 -17.41
C SER A 56 18.96 5.44 -16.32
N LEU A 57 18.02 4.53 -16.04
CA LEU A 57 18.14 3.52 -14.99
C LEU A 57 18.31 2.13 -15.61
N LYS A 58 19.08 1.29 -14.93
CA LYS A 58 19.29 -0.15 -15.21
C LYS A 58 18.29 -1.03 -14.45
N LYS A 59 17.81 -0.59 -13.29
CA LYS A 59 16.83 -1.30 -12.46
C LYS A 59 15.41 -1.07 -12.97
N PRO A 60 14.48 -2.03 -12.80
CA PRO A 60 13.09 -1.86 -13.20
C PRO A 60 12.44 -0.64 -12.55
N VAL A 61 11.73 0.15 -13.37
CA VAL A 61 10.90 1.26 -12.90
C VAL A 61 9.44 0.84 -12.96
N THR A 62 8.73 0.98 -11.86
CA THR A 62 7.29 0.72 -11.74
C THR A 62 6.55 2.03 -11.43
N ILE A 63 5.23 2.03 -11.63
CA ILE A 63 4.40 3.17 -11.20
C ILE A 63 3.26 2.68 -10.31
N LYS A 64 2.91 3.50 -9.31
CA LYS A 64 1.67 3.35 -8.54
C LYS A 64 0.76 4.54 -8.75
N THR A 65 -0.43 4.27 -9.28
CA THR A 65 -1.38 5.29 -9.72
C THR A 65 -2.80 5.06 -9.17
N ARG A 66 -3.69 5.96 -9.54
CA ARG A 66 -5.15 5.96 -9.32
C ARG A 66 -5.87 5.93 -10.67
N LEU A 67 -7.19 5.82 -10.67
CA LEU A 67 -7.98 5.88 -11.92
C LEU A 67 -7.87 7.22 -12.66
N GLY A 68 -7.48 8.27 -11.94
CA GLY A 68 -7.32 9.64 -12.42
C GLY A 68 -7.44 10.63 -11.26
N PHE A 69 -7.47 11.94 -11.55
CA PHE A 69 -7.59 12.97 -10.50
C PHE A 69 -9.06 13.26 -10.13
N LYS A 70 -9.82 13.85 -11.06
CA LYS A 70 -11.28 14.14 -10.94
C LYS A 70 -12.13 13.36 -11.95
N SER A 71 -11.53 12.98 -13.07
CA SER A 71 -12.09 12.14 -14.12
C SER A 71 -11.15 10.96 -14.36
N VAL A 72 -11.67 9.90 -14.98
CA VAL A 72 -10.89 8.70 -15.32
C VAL A 72 -9.99 9.01 -16.51
N ASN A 73 -8.70 8.73 -16.38
CA ASN A 73 -7.73 8.78 -17.48
C ASN A 73 -6.65 7.68 -17.41
N ILE A 74 -6.87 6.65 -16.59
CA ILE A 74 -5.93 5.55 -16.39
C ILE A 74 -5.52 4.85 -17.69
N PHE A 75 -6.39 4.75 -18.68
CA PHE A 75 -6.07 4.10 -19.96
C PHE A 75 -4.94 4.83 -20.71
N GLU A 76 -4.97 6.17 -20.75
CA GLU A 76 -3.90 6.93 -21.39
C GLU A 76 -2.61 6.87 -20.54
N ILE A 77 -2.73 6.90 -19.20
CA ILE A 77 -1.58 6.74 -18.31
C ILE A 77 -0.88 5.39 -18.51
N VAL A 78 -1.62 4.30 -18.67
CA VAL A 78 -1.07 2.96 -18.92
C VAL A 78 -0.41 2.88 -20.29
N LYS A 79 -1.04 3.45 -21.33
CA LYS A 79 -0.44 3.55 -22.67
C LYS A 79 0.85 4.36 -22.68
N ILE A 80 0.92 5.45 -21.92
CA ILE A 80 2.15 6.23 -21.72
C ILE A 80 3.21 5.38 -21.00
N ALA A 81 2.82 4.65 -19.94
CA ALA A 81 3.72 3.77 -19.19
C ALA A 81 4.30 2.65 -20.06
N GLU A 82 3.47 2.02 -20.90
CA GLU A 82 3.87 1.01 -21.89
C GLU A 82 4.93 1.55 -22.84
N LYS A 83 4.65 2.70 -23.49
CA LYS A 83 5.58 3.33 -24.43
C LYS A 83 6.88 3.77 -23.79
N ALA A 84 6.86 4.12 -22.50
CA ALA A 84 8.03 4.56 -21.77
C ALA A 84 8.88 3.39 -21.24
N GLY A 85 8.38 2.15 -21.27
CA GLY A 85 9.09 0.97 -20.78
C GLY A 85 8.95 0.73 -19.26
N VAL A 86 7.83 1.15 -18.66
CA VAL A 86 7.51 0.81 -17.25
C VAL A 86 7.41 -0.70 -17.10
N ALA A 87 7.97 -1.26 -16.02
CA ALA A 87 8.00 -2.70 -15.78
C ALA A 87 6.68 -3.27 -15.24
N ALA A 88 5.92 -2.48 -14.46
CA ALA A 88 4.61 -2.85 -13.94
C ALA A 88 3.81 -1.63 -13.45
N VAL A 89 2.48 -1.75 -13.42
CA VAL A 89 1.56 -0.67 -12.99
C VAL A 89 0.68 -1.15 -11.84
N THR A 90 0.80 -0.51 -10.68
CA THR A 90 -0.18 -0.68 -9.61
C THR A 90 -1.32 0.32 -9.74
N VAL A 91 -2.56 -0.17 -9.87
CA VAL A 91 -3.76 0.68 -10.04
C VAL A 91 -4.62 0.63 -8.79
N HIS A 92 -4.72 1.78 -8.10
CA HIS A 92 -5.73 1.94 -7.06
C HIS A 92 -7.07 2.32 -7.69
N GLY A 93 -8.12 1.52 -7.43
CA GLY A 93 -9.46 1.64 -8.03
C GLY A 93 -10.29 2.85 -7.61
N ARG A 94 -9.67 4.00 -7.31
CA ARG A 94 -10.38 5.26 -7.03
C ARG A 94 -9.73 6.41 -7.76
N LEU A 95 -10.51 7.43 -8.04
CA LEU A 95 -10.01 8.76 -8.35
C LEU A 95 -9.32 9.37 -7.13
N ALA A 96 -8.43 10.33 -7.34
CA ALA A 96 -7.78 11.05 -6.25
C ALA A 96 -8.79 11.87 -5.42
N SER A 97 -9.69 12.57 -6.10
CA SER A 97 -10.76 13.39 -5.53
C SER A 97 -11.74 12.63 -4.63
N GLN A 98 -11.88 11.32 -4.84
CA GLN A 98 -12.75 10.47 -4.02
C GLN A 98 -12.13 10.10 -2.66
N GLY A 99 -10.83 10.32 -2.48
CA GLY A 99 -10.12 9.93 -1.26
C GLY A 99 -10.30 8.44 -0.96
N TYR A 100 -10.95 8.15 0.18
CA TYR A 100 -11.35 6.81 0.63
C TYR A 100 -12.86 6.67 0.88
N ASN A 101 -13.67 7.62 0.38
CA ASN A 101 -15.09 7.75 0.73
C ASN A 101 -16.03 6.84 -0.06
N VAL A 102 -15.52 6.24 -1.16
CA VAL A 102 -16.27 5.36 -2.05
C VAL A 102 -15.60 3.98 -2.10
N ARG A 103 -16.27 2.95 -2.62
CA ARG A 103 -15.63 1.66 -2.87
C ARG A 103 -14.65 1.74 -4.05
N ALA A 104 -13.60 0.92 -4.03
CA ALA A 104 -12.71 0.78 -5.17
C ALA A 104 -13.45 0.14 -6.36
N ASP A 105 -13.37 0.79 -7.52
CA ASP A 105 -13.87 0.33 -8.81
C ASP A 105 -12.88 -0.67 -9.43
N TRP A 106 -13.19 -1.95 -9.21
CA TRP A 106 -12.43 -3.08 -9.77
C TRP A 106 -12.82 -3.42 -11.21
N ASP A 107 -13.97 -2.96 -11.70
CA ASP A 107 -14.38 -3.16 -13.09
C ASP A 107 -13.51 -2.33 -14.03
N THR A 108 -13.15 -1.11 -13.64
CA THR A 108 -12.17 -0.32 -14.39
C THR A 108 -10.78 -0.93 -14.33
N ILE A 109 -10.35 -1.50 -13.18
CA ILE A 109 -9.07 -2.22 -13.09
C ILE A 109 -9.05 -3.43 -14.04
N LYS A 110 -10.13 -4.21 -14.09
CA LYS A 110 -10.30 -5.32 -15.02
C LYS A 110 -10.16 -4.88 -16.47
N LYS A 111 -10.82 -3.77 -16.85
CA LYS A 111 -10.71 -3.20 -18.20
C LYS A 111 -9.28 -2.75 -18.50
N VAL A 112 -8.58 -2.16 -17.54
CA VAL A 112 -7.17 -1.79 -17.70
C VAL A 112 -6.31 -3.03 -17.96
N LYS A 113 -6.46 -4.09 -17.17
CA LYS A 113 -5.74 -5.35 -17.36
C LYS A 113 -6.03 -5.99 -18.72
N ALA A 114 -7.29 -6.00 -19.15
CA ALA A 114 -7.68 -6.57 -20.45
C ALA A 114 -7.09 -5.84 -21.66
N ASN A 115 -6.70 -4.57 -21.50
CA ASN A 115 -6.19 -3.72 -22.58
C ASN A 115 -4.68 -3.40 -22.45
N SER A 116 -3.99 -3.95 -21.45
CA SER A 116 -2.57 -3.69 -21.22
C SER A 116 -1.71 -4.93 -21.40
N SER A 117 -0.54 -4.71 -21.99
CA SER A 117 0.55 -5.66 -22.07
C SER A 117 1.43 -5.69 -20.81
N LEU A 118 1.34 -4.67 -19.93
CA LEU A 118 2.08 -4.61 -18.69
C LEU A 118 1.48 -5.51 -17.61
N PRO A 119 2.30 -6.02 -16.68
CA PRO A 119 1.80 -6.54 -15.41
C PRO A 119 1.01 -5.46 -14.66
N ILE A 120 -0.26 -5.76 -14.35
CA ILE A 120 -1.15 -4.91 -13.58
C ILE A 120 -1.31 -5.47 -12.18
N ILE A 121 -1.06 -4.61 -11.18
CA ILE A 121 -1.29 -4.91 -9.77
C ILE A 121 -2.56 -4.20 -9.30
N GLY A 122 -3.59 -4.95 -8.99
CA GLY A 122 -4.86 -4.43 -8.48
C GLY A 122 -4.75 -3.96 -7.03
N ASN A 123 -5.30 -2.79 -6.71
CA ASN A 123 -5.25 -2.22 -5.37
C ASN A 123 -6.56 -1.53 -4.98
N GLY A 124 -7.07 -1.83 -3.79
CA GLY A 124 -8.22 -1.13 -3.22
C GLY A 124 -9.16 -2.07 -2.49
N ASP A 125 -9.42 -1.76 -1.22
CA ASP A 125 -10.43 -2.42 -0.37
C ASP A 125 -10.26 -3.94 -0.19
N ILE A 126 -9.07 -4.47 -0.44
CA ILE A 126 -8.69 -5.85 -0.12
C ILE A 126 -8.42 -5.93 1.39
N ASP A 127 -9.34 -6.56 2.11
CA ASP A 127 -9.31 -6.68 3.58
C ASP A 127 -9.46 -8.10 4.12
N SER A 128 -9.60 -9.10 3.25
CA SER A 128 -9.62 -10.51 3.61
C SER A 128 -9.03 -11.40 2.50
N PRO A 129 -8.63 -12.64 2.82
CA PRO A 129 -8.20 -13.64 1.84
C PRO A 129 -9.25 -13.96 0.77
N GLU A 130 -10.53 -14.03 1.16
CA GLU A 130 -11.64 -14.28 0.24
C GLU A 130 -11.79 -13.16 -0.78
N LYS A 131 -11.76 -11.91 -0.31
CA LYS A 131 -11.85 -10.75 -1.20
C LYS A 131 -10.62 -10.61 -2.09
N ALA A 132 -9.44 -10.95 -1.58
CA ALA A 132 -8.22 -11.02 -2.38
C ALA A 132 -8.37 -12.02 -3.54
N MET A 133 -8.88 -13.22 -3.25
CA MET A 133 -9.16 -14.26 -4.24
C MET A 133 -10.21 -13.79 -5.26
N GLU A 134 -11.36 -13.32 -4.79
CA GLU A 134 -12.43 -12.77 -5.63
C GLU A 134 -11.88 -11.73 -6.61
N LYS A 135 -11.14 -10.73 -6.11
CA LYS A 135 -10.62 -9.65 -6.95
C LYS A 135 -9.52 -10.09 -7.89
N LEU A 136 -8.68 -11.03 -7.51
CA LEU A 136 -7.68 -11.61 -8.40
C LEU A 136 -8.37 -12.30 -9.60
N TYR A 137 -9.33 -13.19 -9.34
CA TYR A 137 -10.02 -13.95 -10.40
C TYR A 137 -10.96 -13.11 -11.26
N GLU A 138 -11.80 -12.24 -10.65
CA GLU A 138 -12.78 -11.45 -11.39
C GLU A 138 -12.13 -10.45 -12.35
N SER A 139 -11.02 -9.85 -11.92
CA SER A 139 -10.32 -8.79 -12.67
C SER A 139 -9.16 -9.30 -13.53
N ASN A 140 -8.73 -10.55 -13.33
CA ASN A 140 -7.63 -11.19 -14.04
C ASN A 140 -6.29 -10.43 -13.95
N VAL A 141 -6.12 -9.61 -12.90
CA VAL A 141 -4.86 -8.88 -12.62
C VAL A 141 -3.74 -9.85 -12.27
N ASP A 142 -2.49 -9.47 -12.54
CA ASP A 142 -1.33 -10.35 -12.32
C ASP A 142 -1.01 -10.48 -10.83
N TYR A 143 -1.21 -9.39 -10.08
CA TYR A 143 -0.98 -9.36 -8.63
C TYR A 143 -1.99 -8.47 -7.93
N ILE A 144 -2.02 -8.57 -6.61
CA ILE A 144 -2.78 -7.67 -5.73
C ILE A 144 -1.86 -6.97 -4.73
N MET A 145 -2.15 -5.71 -4.44
CA MET A 145 -1.46 -4.96 -3.40
C MET A 145 -2.40 -4.71 -2.21
N VAL A 146 -1.97 -5.12 -1.02
CA VAL A 146 -2.70 -4.94 0.24
C VAL A 146 -2.05 -3.82 1.04
N GLY A 147 -2.87 -2.85 1.49
CA GLY A 147 -2.42 -1.71 2.29
C GLY A 147 -2.97 -1.76 3.71
N ARG A 148 -4.09 -1.06 3.95
CA ARG A 148 -4.68 -0.86 5.29
C ARG A 148 -4.93 -2.14 6.07
N ALA A 149 -5.26 -3.25 5.40
CA ALA A 149 -5.53 -4.53 6.08
C ALA A 149 -4.27 -5.18 6.67
N ALA A 150 -3.09 -4.86 6.13
CA ALA A 150 -1.82 -5.34 6.68
C ALA A 150 -1.41 -4.58 7.96
N ILE A 151 -1.97 -3.39 8.19
CA ILE A 151 -1.67 -2.57 9.36
C ILE A 151 -2.29 -3.23 10.60
N GLY A 152 -1.44 -3.81 11.46
CA GLY A 152 -1.86 -4.56 12.64
C GLY A 152 -2.24 -6.03 12.37
N ASN A 153 -2.20 -6.46 11.11
CA ASN A 153 -2.25 -7.86 10.70
C ASN A 153 -1.20 -8.13 9.61
N PRO A 154 0.09 -8.23 9.94
CA PRO A 154 1.12 -8.56 8.96
C PRO A 154 0.92 -9.97 8.36
N TYR A 155 0.14 -10.84 9.01
CA TYR A 155 -0.15 -12.19 8.54
C TYR A 155 -1.10 -12.24 7.35
N ILE A 156 -1.78 -11.14 6.99
CA ILE A 156 -2.73 -11.10 5.88
C ILE A 156 -2.13 -11.62 4.58
N PHE A 157 -0.84 -11.38 4.32
CA PHE A 157 -0.16 -11.90 3.12
C PHE A 157 -0.07 -13.42 3.11
N ARG A 158 0.28 -14.03 4.26
CA ARG A 158 0.29 -15.48 4.40
C ARG A 158 -1.13 -16.05 4.32
N GLN A 159 -2.09 -15.41 4.97
CA GLN A 159 -3.49 -15.84 4.93
C GLN A 159 -4.06 -15.84 3.51
N ILE A 160 -3.76 -14.80 2.72
CA ILE A 160 -4.10 -14.75 1.30
C ILE A 160 -3.46 -15.92 0.55
N ASN A 161 -2.17 -16.16 0.72
CA ASN A 161 -1.47 -17.25 0.02
C ASN A 161 -2.00 -18.63 0.42
N ASP A 162 -2.25 -18.86 1.71
CA ASP A 162 -2.79 -20.12 2.23
C ASP A 162 -4.20 -20.38 1.67
N TYR A 163 -5.05 -19.34 1.63
CA TYR A 163 -6.40 -19.43 1.06
C TYR A 163 -6.39 -19.66 -0.45
N LEU A 164 -5.53 -18.97 -1.20
CA LEU A 164 -5.36 -19.20 -2.64
C LEU A 164 -4.91 -20.63 -2.96
N LYS A 165 -4.12 -21.25 -2.07
CA LYS A 165 -3.59 -22.59 -2.26
C LYS A 165 -4.57 -23.68 -1.84
N ASN A 166 -5.23 -23.51 -0.69
CA ASN A 166 -5.95 -24.60 -0.02
C ASN A 166 -7.45 -24.32 0.19
N GLY A 167 -7.91 -23.09 -0.07
CA GLY A 167 -9.28 -22.66 0.28
C GLY A 167 -9.51 -22.41 1.78
N GLU A 168 -8.46 -22.48 2.60
CA GLU A 168 -8.51 -22.31 4.05
C GLU A 168 -7.28 -21.55 4.57
N TYR A 169 -7.41 -20.86 5.70
CA TYR A 169 -6.32 -20.14 6.35
C TYR A 169 -6.55 -20.01 7.86
N ASP A 170 -5.45 -19.92 8.62
CA ASP A 170 -5.53 -19.72 10.06
C ASP A 170 -6.04 -18.31 10.39
N LYS A 171 -7.04 -18.23 11.27
CA LYS A 171 -7.52 -16.96 11.79
C LYS A 171 -6.45 -16.28 12.61
N TYR A 172 -6.35 -14.95 12.45
CA TYR A 172 -5.41 -14.15 13.22
C TYR A 172 -6.00 -13.78 14.58
N GLU A 173 -6.02 -14.79 15.46
CA GLU A 173 -6.58 -14.72 16.80
C GLU A 173 -5.80 -13.78 17.73
N ALA A 174 -6.42 -13.42 18.86
CA ALA A 174 -5.84 -12.48 19.83
C ALA A 174 -4.44 -12.91 20.32
N ALA A 175 -4.24 -14.19 20.61
CA ALA A 175 -2.94 -14.71 21.05
C ALA A 175 -1.83 -14.50 19.99
N GLY A 176 -2.14 -14.70 18.71
CA GLY A 176 -1.23 -14.44 17.60
C GLY A 176 -0.87 -12.95 17.48
N LYS A 177 -1.87 -12.07 17.59
CA LYS A 177 -1.69 -10.61 17.62
C LYS A 177 -0.77 -10.14 18.74
N ILE A 178 -0.96 -10.68 19.95
CA ILE A 178 -0.14 -10.33 21.12
C ILE A 178 1.30 -10.79 20.91
N LYS A 179 1.48 -12.04 20.48
CA LYS A 179 2.81 -12.60 20.17
C LYS A 179 3.56 -11.74 19.16
N ASP A 180 2.92 -11.37 18.06
CA ASP A 180 3.54 -10.56 17.01
C ASP A 180 3.76 -9.11 17.44
N PHE A 181 2.90 -8.56 18.29
CA PHE A 181 3.15 -7.26 18.91
C PHE A 181 4.47 -7.27 19.70
N PHE A 182 4.71 -8.29 20.53
CA PHE A 182 5.99 -8.41 21.25
C PHE A 182 7.19 -8.63 20.32
N ARG A 183 7.02 -9.37 19.21
CA ARG A 183 8.05 -9.46 18.17
C ARG A 183 8.34 -8.10 17.53
N TYR A 184 7.30 -7.32 17.24
CA TYR A 184 7.44 -5.96 16.74
C TYR A 184 8.18 -5.06 17.74
N VAL A 185 7.85 -5.15 19.04
CA VAL A 185 8.53 -4.36 20.08
C VAL A 185 10.02 -4.69 20.16
N ALA A 186 10.40 -5.97 20.11
CA ALA A 186 11.81 -6.37 20.11
C ALA A 186 12.58 -5.79 18.90
N LEU A 187 11.96 -5.77 17.71
CA LEU A 187 12.53 -5.12 16.53
C LEU A 187 12.58 -3.60 16.66
N ALA A 188 11.54 -3.01 17.26
CA ALA A 188 11.45 -1.57 17.48
C ALA A 188 12.53 -1.08 18.45
N GLU A 189 12.81 -1.84 19.51
CA GLU A 189 13.92 -1.59 20.44
C GLU A 189 15.28 -1.71 19.73
N LYS A 190 15.48 -2.77 18.91
CA LYS A 190 16.71 -2.94 18.12
C LYS A 190 16.96 -1.80 17.13
N LEU A 191 15.90 -1.21 16.59
CA LEU A 191 15.95 -0.11 15.63
C LEU A 191 15.79 1.28 16.27
N ASP A 192 15.79 1.36 17.60
CA ASP A 192 15.61 2.57 18.40
C ASP A 192 14.41 3.43 17.94
N LEU A 193 13.26 2.77 17.73
CA LEU A 193 12.06 3.47 17.32
C LEU A 193 11.44 4.24 18.47
N SER A 194 11.03 5.48 18.19
CA SER A 194 10.40 6.34 19.18
C SER A 194 9.10 5.76 19.75
N LEU A 195 8.85 6.02 21.03
CA LEU A 195 7.64 5.57 21.72
C LEU A 195 6.34 5.94 21.00
N PRO A 196 6.15 7.16 20.43
CA PRO A 196 4.93 7.47 19.67
C PRO A 196 4.69 6.54 18.49
N ARG A 197 5.77 6.10 17.80
CA ARG A 197 5.66 5.16 16.68
C ARG A 197 5.22 3.78 17.17
N ILE A 198 5.81 3.30 18.26
CA ILE A 198 5.45 2.02 18.88
C ILE A 198 3.99 2.06 19.38
N ARG A 199 3.60 3.15 20.04
CA ARG A 199 2.23 3.37 20.56
C ARG A 199 1.20 3.34 19.44
N ASN A 200 1.45 4.02 18.33
CA ASN A 200 0.56 4.00 17.16
C ASN A 200 0.41 2.58 16.61
N GLN A 201 1.50 1.83 16.54
CA GLN A 201 1.45 0.44 16.07
C GLN A 201 0.69 -0.47 17.04
N ALA A 202 0.88 -0.31 18.35
CA ALA A 202 0.19 -1.05 19.40
C ALA A 202 -1.35 -0.91 19.28
N VAL A 203 -1.84 0.29 18.97
CA VAL A 203 -3.27 0.53 18.72
C VAL A 203 -3.80 -0.36 17.60
N PHE A 204 -3.04 -0.57 16.52
CA PHE A 204 -3.45 -1.44 15.41
C PHE A 204 -3.47 -2.92 15.79
N PHE A 205 -2.47 -3.40 16.54
CA PHE A 205 -2.45 -4.79 17.03
C PHE A 205 -3.62 -5.12 17.96
N SER A 206 -4.18 -4.12 18.66
CA SER A 206 -5.36 -4.32 19.53
C SER A 206 -6.69 -4.49 18.76
N LYS A 207 -6.71 -4.25 17.44
CA LYS A 207 -7.94 -4.30 16.64
C LYS A 207 -8.52 -5.72 16.60
N GLY A 208 -9.82 -5.83 16.87
CA GLY A 208 -10.54 -7.11 16.88
C GLY A 208 -10.34 -7.96 18.13
N ILE A 209 -9.58 -7.47 19.12
CA ILE A 209 -9.51 -8.08 20.45
C ILE A 209 -10.75 -7.67 21.29
N ARG A 210 -11.21 -8.55 22.18
CA ARG A 210 -12.28 -8.22 23.14
C ARG A 210 -11.94 -6.95 23.92
N ASN A 211 -12.92 -6.06 24.11
CA ASN A 211 -12.72 -4.75 24.76
C ASN A 211 -11.69 -3.82 24.08
N SER A 212 -11.39 -4.02 22.79
CA SER A 212 -10.38 -3.24 22.06
C SER A 212 -10.57 -1.72 22.14
N ALA A 213 -11.81 -1.20 22.24
CA ALA A 213 -12.04 0.24 22.39
C ALA A 213 -11.41 0.81 23.68
N ILE A 214 -11.58 0.09 24.79
CA ILE A 214 -11.00 0.46 26.09
C ILE A 214 -9.48 0.33 26.04
N ILE A 215 -8.98 -0.77 25.47
CA ILE A 215 -7.54 -1.01 25.31
C ILE A 215 -6.90 0.09 24.47
N ARG A 216 -7.48 0.46 23.33
CA ARG A 216 -6.97 1.56 22.48
C ARG A 216 -6.90 2.88 23.25
N LYS A 217 -7.91 3.22 24.06
CA LYS A 217 -7.88 4.43 24.88
C LYS A 217 -6.72 4.43 25.87
N LYS A 218 -6.48 3.30 26.54
CA LYS A 218 -5.34 3.14 27.47
C LYS A 218 -4.00 3.19 26.74
N LEU A 219 -3.87 2.51 25.59
CA LEU A 219 -2.67 2.53 24.76
C LEU A 219 -2.32 3.95 24.28
N SER A 220 -3.32 4.71 23.82
CA SER A 220 -3.10 6.09 23.38
C SER A 220 -2.61 7.02 24.50
N ALA A 221 -2.92 6.70 25.76
CA ALA A 221 -2.49 7.47 26.93
C ALA A 221 -1.19 6.94 27.59
N ALA A 222 -0.67 5.79 27.14
CA ALA A 222 0.51 5.15 27.71
C ALA A 222 1.76 6.05 27.61
N LYS A 223 2.46 6.28 28.71
CA LYS A 223 3.61 7.20 28.78
C LYS A 223 4.94 6.49 28.61
N THR A 224 4.98 5.18 28.83
CA THR A 224 6.18 4.36 28.71
C THR A 224 5.95 3.15 27.81
N LEU A 225 7.04 2.50 27.39
CA LEU A 225 6.95 1.23 26.68
C LEU A 225 6.44 0.11 27.61
N GLU A 226 6.77 0.14 28.90
CA GLU A 226 6.31 -0.87 29.85
C GLU A 226 4.81 -0.78 30.11
N ASP A 227 4.22 0.43 30.09
CA ASP A 227 2.77 0.61 30.15
C ASP A 227 2.09 -0.15 28.98
N ILE A 228 2.65 -0.03 27.78
CA ILE A 228 2.14 -0.69 26.58
C ILE A 228 2.29 -2.21 26.69
N LYS A 229 3.48 -2.69 27.08
CA LYS A 229 3.76 -4.12 27.28
C LYS A 229 2.79 -4.73 28.31
N SER A 230 2.57 -4.04 29.42
CA SER A 230 1.66 -4.47 30.49
C SER A 230 0.20 -4.57 30.02
N LEU A 231 -0.28 -3.61 29.23
CA LEU A 231 -1.62 -3.67 28.65
C LEU A 231 -1.82 -4.90 27.75
N PHE A 232 -0.80 -5.30 26.99
CA PHE A 232 -0.88 -6.51 26.14
C PHE A 232 -0.79 -7.81 26.93
N LYS A 233 -0.03 -7.85 28.03
CA LYS A 233 0.00 -9.01 28.94
C LYS A 233 -1.37 -9.28 29.57
N LEU A 234 -2.10 -8.22 29.95
CA LEU A 234 -3.44 -8.32 30.53
C LEU A 234 -4.51 -8.85 29.58
N ILE A 235 -4.27 -8.82 28.27
CA ILE A 235 -5.21 -9.37 27.27
C ILE A 235 -5.06 -10.90 27.16
N ASN A 236 -3.89 -11.43 27.52
CA ASN A 236 -3.54 -12.84 27.41
C ASN A 236 -4.06 -13.68 28.59
N HIS A 237 -4.68 -13.04 29.58
CA HIS A 237 -5.32 -13.63 30.76
C HIS A 237 -6.81 -13.29 30.74
#